data_AF-A0A2V6K998-F1
#
_entry.id   AF-A0A2V6K998-F1
#
_cell.length_a   1.000
_cell.length_b   1.000
_cell.length_c   1.000
_cell.angle_alpha   90.00
_cell.angle_beta   90.00
_cell.angle_gamma   90.00
#
_symmetry.space_group_name_H-M   'P 1'
#
loop_
_entity.id
_entity.type
_entity.pdbx_description
1 polymer ?
#
loop_
_entity_poly.entity_id
_entity_poly.type
_entity_poly.pdbx_seq_one_letter_code
_entity_poly.pdbx_strand_id
1 'polypeptide(L)'
;MVKGEKLAAFAVTQAPAELRARILSESKRITVRHGAARWQRLLRHWNEAPQLHLQVKNRQPSTDNVWRIPTHEGAEIELVVEPWTAKPEKIQWFALTTKYLRCNLTDLSSDQVGFVANAAPRPAWNELQIDNHDSVLPITKIDNLFNQQLHCGSLRMRARAVVDGTIRETPVLELRRFISSGFRAAITEQFGLPYLFGSG
;
A
#
# COMPACT_ATOMS: atom_id res chain seq x y z
N MET A 1 16.52 -1.46 -29.13
CA MET A 1 15.32 -1.11 -29.94
C MET A 1 14.62 -2.40 -30.34
N VAL A 2 13.48 -2.73 -29.72
CA VAL A 2 12.67 -3.88 -30.13
C VAL A 2 11.64 -3.40 -31.16
N LYS A 3 11.49 -4.18 -32.24
CA LYS A 3 10.63 -3.95 -33.41
C LYS A 3 9.22 -3.47 -33.05
N GLY A 4 8.78 -2.37 -33.65
CA GLY A 4 7.46 -2.06 -34.24
C GLY A 4 6.13 -2.47 -33.58
N GLU A 5 6.10 -3.20 -32.48
CA GLU A 5 4.86 -3.56 -31.80
C GLU A 5 4.27 -2.31 -31.15
N LYS A 6 3.02 -2.02 -31.51
CA LYS A 6 2.23 -1.02 -30.81
C LYS A 6 2.17 -1.43 -29.34
N LEU A 7 2.86 -0.69 -28.48
CA LEU A 7 2.70 -0.81 -27.03
C LEU A 7 1.21 -0.79 -26.71
N ALA A 8 0.76 -1.75 -25.90
CA ALA A 8 -0.62 -1.81 -25.46
C ALA A 8 -0.99 -0.46 -24.82
N ALA A 9 -1.86 0.30 -25.50
CA ALA A 9 -2.28 1.61 -25.07
C ALA A 9 -3.64 1.48 -24.39
N PHE A 10 -3.69 1.72 -23.09
CA PHE A 10 -4.95 1.79 -22.36
C PHE A 10 -5.48 3.23 -22.36
N ALA A 11 -6.73 3.41 -22.80
CA ALA A 11 -7.40 4.71 -22.76
C ALA A 11 -7.83 5.02 -21.32
N VAL A 12 -6.96 5.69 -20.54
CA VAL A 12 -7.19 5.96 -19.11
C VAL A 12 -8.48 6.75 -18.84
N THR A 13 -8.97 7.53 -19.80
CA THR A 13 -10.27 8.21 -19.72
C THR A 13 -11.46 7.26 -19.61
N GLN A 14 -11.32 6.02 -20.11
CA GLN A 14 -12.32 4.95 -20.05
C GLN A 14 -12.07 3.99 -18.87
N ALA A 15 -11.18 4.34 -17.93
CA ALA A 15 -10.91 3.50 -16.76
C ALA A 15 -12.21 3.20 -15.98
N PRO A 16 -12.42 1.94 -15.54
CA PRO A 16 -13.52 1.60 -14.66
C PRO A 16 -13.39 2.31 -13.30
N ALA A 17 -14.49 2.42 -12.55
CA ALA A 17 -14.54 3.16 -11.28
C ALA A 17 -13.46 2.73 -10.28
N GLU A 18 -13.22 1.42 -10.15
CA GLU A 18 -12.18 0.87 -9.26
C GLU A 18 -10.77 1.31 -9.66
N LEU A 19 -10.46 1.31 -10.96
CA LEU A 19 -9.15 1.74 -11.45
C LEU A 19 -8.96 3.25 -11.26
N ARG A 20 -10.02 4.05 -11.44
CA ARG A 20 -9.98 5.50 -11.14
C ARG A 20 -9.71 5.75 -9.66
N ALA A 21 -10.42 5.04 -8.77
CA ALA A 21 -10.22 5.13 -7.33
C ALA A 21 -8.77 4.81 -6.95
N ARG A 22 -8.21 3.73 -7.51
CA ARG A 22 -6.80 3.34 -7.31
C ARG A 22 -5.83 4.42 -7.77
N ILE A 23 -6.01 4.92 -9.00
CA ILE A 23 -5.15 5.96 -9.58
C ILE A 23 -5.17 7.23 -8.71
N LEU A 24 -6.34 7.64 -8.22
CA LEU A 24 -6.47 8.80 -7.36
C LEU A 24 -5.77 8.59 -6.00
N SER A 25 -5.98 7.43 -5.38
CA SER A 25 -5.37 7.08 -4.09
C SER A 25 -3.84 7.12 -4.12
N GLU A 26 -3.23 6.69 -5.25
CA GLU A 26 -1.78 6.65 -5.42
C GLU A 26 -1.24 7.81 -6.28
N SER A 27 -2.06 8.83 -6.54
CA SER A 27 -1.75 9.90 -7.51
C SER A 27 -0.42 10.62 -7.23
N LYS A 28 -0.06 10.79 -5.94
CA LYS A 28 1.21 11.38 -5.50
C LYS A 28 2.44 10.55 -5.86
N ARG A 29 2.27 9.25 -6.10
CA ARG A 29 3.36 8.30 -6.45
C ARG A 29 3.48 8.06 -7.95
N ILE A 30 2.54 8.56 -8.75
CA ILE A 30 2.54 8.40 -10.20
C ILE A 30 3.25 9.59 -10.85
N THR A 31 4.43 9.34 -11.42
CA THR A 31 5.16 10.35 -12.21
C THR A 31 4.79 10.25 -13.69
N VAL A 32 4.16 11.29 -14.23
CA VAL A 32 3.78 11.36 -15.66
C VAL A 32 4.74 12.29 -16.41
N ARG A 33 5.59 11.71 -17.27
CA ARG A 33 6.59 12.45 -18.05
C ARG A 33 6.01 13.20 -19.25
N HIS A 34 4.99 12.64 -19.90
CA HIS A 34 4.37 13.21 -21.11
C HIS A 34 2.89 13.54 -20.86
N GLY A 35 2.45 14.73 -21.24
CA GLY A 35 1.05 15.14 -21.09
C GLY A 35 0.62 15.45 -19.65
N ALA A 36 1.54 15.86 -18.77
CA ALA A 36 1.28 16.13 -17.36
C ALA A 36 0.09 17.08 -17.11
N ALA A 37 -0.06 18.13 -17.91
CA ALA A 37 -1.19 19.06 -17.80
C ALA A 37 -2.55 18.40 -18.14
N ARG A 38 -2.58 17.47 -19.10
CA ARG A 38 -3.78 16.69 -19.41
C ARG A 38 -4.08 15.71 -18.28
N TRP A 39 -3.05 15.06 -17.73
CA TRP A 39 -3.16 14.16 -16.59
C TRP A 39 -3.73 14.85 -15.36
N GLN A 40 -3.18 16.01 -14.97
CA GLN A 40 -3.66 16.77 -13.82
C GLN A 40 -5.12 17.21 -13.97
N ARG A 41 -5.53 17.64 -15.18
CA ARG A 41 -6.94 17.97 -15.46
C ARG A 41 -7.84 16.74 -15.31
N LEU A 42 -7.40 15.58 -15.80
CA LEU A 42 -8.15 14.33 -15.65
C LEU A 42 -8.32 13.96 -14.17
N LEU A 43 -7.25 14.02 -13.38
CA LEU A 43 -7.32 13.73 -11.95
C LEU A 43 -8.28 14.69 -11.24
N ARG A 44 -8.20 16.00 -11.50
CA ARG A 44 -9.12 16.99 -10.91
C ARG A 44 -10.57 16.69 -11.23
N HIS A 45 -10.87 16.36 -12.49
CA HIS A 45 -12.22 15.99 -12.91
C HIS A 45 -12.75 14.74 -12.20
N TRP A 46 -11.88 13.80 -11.83
CA TRP A 46 -12.28 12.63 -11.03
C TRP A 46 -12.33 12.87 -9.51
N ASN A 47 -11.76 13.99 -9.04
CA ASN A 47 -11.45 14.26 -7.62
C ASN A 47 -12.39 15.26 -6.94
N GLU A 48 -13.63 15.40 -7.42
CA GLU A 48 -14.62 16.32 -6.84
C GLU A 48 -15.28 15.79 -5.54
N ALA A 49 -14.83 14.66 -4.98
CA ALA A 49 -15.50 13.99 -3.86
C ALA A 49 -14.55 13.73 -2.66
N PRO A 50 -15.06 13.13 -1.57
CA PRO A 50 -14.32 12.94 -0.32
C PRO A 50 -13.00 12.17 -0.48
N GLN A 51 -11.97 12.61 0.26
CA GLN A 51 -10.66 11.95 0.34
C GLN A 51 -10.64 10.95 1.50
N LEU A 52 -9.96 9.84 1.29
CA LEU A 52 -9.85 8.77 2.28
C LEU A 52 -8.38 8.54 2.59
N HIS A 53 -8.05 8.38 3.86
CA HIS A 53 -6.73 7.94 4.28
C HIS A 53 -6.82 7.05 5.50
N LEU A 54 -5.74 6.31 5.76
CA LEU A 54 -5.62 5.47 6.94
C LEU A 54 -4.68 6.12 7.95
N GLN A 55 -5.02 6.00 9.23
CA GLN A 55 -4.16 6.38 10.34
C GLN A 55 -4.18 5.30 11.42
N VAL A 56 -3.15 5.24 12.26
CA VAL A 56 -3.22 4.46 13.51
C VAL A 56 -3.59 5.42 14.64
N LYS A 57 -4.66 5.11 15.36
CA LYS A 57 -5.15 5.97 16.45
C LYS A 57 -4.07 6.22 17.50
N ASN A 58 -4.04 7.46 17.99
CA ASN A 58 -3.14 7.93 19.06
C ASN A 58 -1.64 7.71 18.74
N ARG A 59 -1.28 7.63 17.46
CA ARG A 59 0.11 7.49 17.02
C ARG A 59 0.40 8.43 15.87
N GLN A 60 1.68 8.65 15.62
CA GLN A 60 2.16 9.34 14.43
C GLN A 60 3.02 8.38 13.61
N PRO A 61 3.01 8.51 12.27
CA PRO A 61 3.96 7.78 11.44
C PRO A 61 5.38 8.30 11.70
N SER A 62 6.37 7.44 11.44
CA SER A 62 7.77 7.85 11.43
C SER A 62 8.09 8.74 10.21
N THR A 63 9.32 9.27 10.14
CA THR A 63 9.77 10.16 9.06
C THR A 63 9.73 9.55 7.65
N ASP A 64 9.74 8.22 7.55
CA ASP A 64 9.57 7.46 6.31
C ASP A 64 8.09 7.14 5.98
N ASN A 65 7.14 7.75 6.69
CA ASN A 65 5.70 7.53 6.61
C ASN A 65 5.25 6.11 6.99
N VAL A 66 6.07 5.36 7.73
CA VAL A 66 5.74 4.02 8.22
C VAL A 66 5.24 4.09 9.66
N TRP A 67 4.17 3.34 9.93
CA TRP A 67 3.60 3.23 11.27
C TRP A 67 4.25 2.07 12.02
N ARG A 68 4.98 2.38 13.10
CA ARG A 68 5.71 1.39 13.90
C ARG A 68 5.03 1.14 15.23
N ILE A 69 4.79 -0.13 15.54
CA ILE A 69 4.01 -0.56 16.72
C ILE A 69 4.73 -1.71 17.42
N PRO A 70 5.08 -1.59 18.71
CA PRO A 70 5.60 -2.72 19.49
C PRO A 70 4.62 -3.90 19.52
N THR A 71 5.11 -5.14 19.50
CA THR A 71 4.26 -6.34 19.47
C THR A 71 3.41 -6.54 20.72
N HIS A 72 3.84 -5.99 21.85
CA HIS A 72 3.10 -6.04 23.12
C HIS A 72 2.02 -4.95 23.23
N GLU A 73 1.96 -4.01 22.29
CA GLU A 73 0.96 -2.95 22.30
C GLU A 73 -0.20 -3.25 21.34
N GLY A 74 -1.42 -2.99 21.83
CA GLY A 74 -2.60 -2.93 20.98
C GLY A 74 -2.55 -1.73 20.02
N ALA A 75 -3.32 -1.83 18.94
CA ALA A 75 -3.49 -0.74 17.99
C ALA A 75 -4.83 -0.84 17.27
N GLU A 76 -5.33 0.33 16.85
CA GLU A 76 -6.51 0.48 16.03
C GLU A 76 -6.14 1.30 14.80
N ILE A 77 -6.38 0.75 13.62
CA ILE A 77 -6.24 1.45 12.34
C ILE A 77 -7.59 2.05 12.00
N GLU A 78 -7.63 3.35 11.74
CA GLU A 78 -8.85 4.08 11.44
C GLU A 78 -8.87 4.53 9.99
N LEU A 79 -10.02 4.35 9.34
CA LEU A 79 -10.37 4.96 8.07
C LEU A 79 -10.88 6.37 8.33
N VAL A 80 -10.11 7.37 7.90
CA VAL A 80 -10.48 8.77 7.97
C VAL A 80 -11.05 9.19 6.62
N VAL A 81 -12.19 9.87 6.67
CA VAL A 81 -12.86 10.46 5.51
C VAL A 81 -12.88 11.97 5.65
N GLU A 82 -12.44 12.67 4.60
CA GLU A 82 -12.42 14.13 4.53
C GLU A 82 -13.33 14.61 3.39
N PRO A 83 -14.30 15.52 3.65
CA PRO A 83 -14.62 16.10 4.96
C PRO A 83 -15.24 15.07 5.91
N TRP A 84 -15.10 15.29 7.23
CA TRP A 84 -15.61 14.40 8.28
C TRP A 84 -17.15 14.24 8.27
N THR A 85 -17.85 15.10 7.52
CA THR A 85 -19.29 15.04 7.31
C THR A 85 -19.69 13.92 6.34
N ALA A 86 -18.78 13.47 5.48
CA ALA A 86 -19.04 12.37 4.56
C ALA A 86 -18.95 11.03 5.29
N LYS A 87 -19.96 10.18 5.10
CA LYS A 87 -20.05 8.87 5.76
C LYS A 87 -19.84 7.74 4.75
N PRO A 88 -18.92 6.80 5.01
CA PRO A 88 -18.77 5.63 4.16
C PRO A 88 -19.96 4.67 4.33
N GLU A 89 -20.58 4.29 3.22
CA GLU A 89 -21.73 3.37 3.17
C GLU A 89 -21.30 1.91 3.28
N LYS A 90 -20.15 1.58 2.68
CA LYS A 90 -19.57 0.23 2.66
C LYS A 90 -18.07 0.34 2.78
N ILE A 91 -17.45 -0.45 3.65
CA ILE A 91 -16.01 -0.48 3.86
C ILE A 91 -15.48 -1.89 3.61
N GLN A 92 -14.35 -1.97 2.92
CA GLN A 92 -13.58 -3.18 2.70
C GLN A 92 -12.11 -2.91 3.05
N TRP A 93 -11.55 -3.78 3.88
CA TRP A 93 -10.15 -3.74 4.27
C TRP A 93 -9.35 -4.78 3.50
N PHE A 94 -8.16 -4.40 3.04
CA PHE A 94 -7.27 -5.29 2.30
C PHE A 94 -5.86 -5.28 2.88
N ALA A 95 -5.35 -6.47 3.14
CA ALA A 95 -3.93 -6.72 3.30
C ALA A 95 -3.30 -6.98 1.93
N LEU A 96 -2.12 -6.40 1.70
CA LEU A 96 -1.39 -6.55 0.45
C LEU A 96 -0.24 -7.54 0.65
N THR A 97 -0.47 -8.78 0.21
CA THR A 97 0.55 -9.83 0.26
C THR A 97 1.32 -9.86 -1.06
N THR A 98 2.59 -10.26 -1.01
CA THR A 98 3.40 -10.36 -2.23
C THR A 98 2.85 -11.46 -3.14
N LYS A 99 2.63 -11.14 -4.42
CA LYS A 99 2.17 -12.13 -5.40
C LYS A 99 3.30 -13.07 -5.83
N TYR A 100 4.54 -12.56 -5.81
CA TYR A 100 5.71 -13.29 -6.25
C TYR A 100 6.75 -13.32 -5.13
N LEU A 101 7.39 -14.47 -4.96
CA LEU A 101 8.51 -14.63 -4.03
C LEU A 101 9.77 -13.89 -4.51
N ARG A 102 9.95 -13.80 -5.85
CA ARG A 102 11.10 -13.18 -6.50
C ARG A 102 10.64 -12.31 -7.66
N CYS A 103 11.22 -11.13 -7.78
CA CYS A 103 10.97 -10.24 -8.91
C CYS A 103 12.26 -9.56 -9.36
N ASN A 104 12.34 -9.28 -10.65
CA ASN A 104 13.39 -8.46 -11.23
C ASN A 104 13.08 -6.98 -10.91
N LEU A 105 14.09 -6.23 -10.48
CA LEU A 105 13.92 -4.84 -10.05
C LEU A 105 14.11 -3.83 -11.18
N THR A 106 14.39 -4.27 -12.41
CA THR A 106 14.60 -3.41 -13.56
C THR A 106 13.91 -3.97 -14.81
N ASP A 107 13.56 -3.08 -15.75
CA ASP A 107 12.97 -3.42 -17.06
C ASP A 107 14.02 -3.92 -18.07
N LEU A 108 15.21 -4.32 -17.61
CA LEU A 108 16.27 -4.84 -18.46
C LEU A 108 16.03 -6.31 -18.79
N SER A 109 16.45 -6.72 -19.97
CA SER A 109 16.11 -8.02 -20.55
C SER A 109 16.80 -9.17 -19.80
N SER A 110 16.15 -10.34 -19.78
CA SER A 110 16.54 -11.55 -19.03
C SER A 110 17.92 -12.13 -19.40
N ASP A 111 18.50 -11.65 -20.48
CA ASP A 111 19.82 -11.98 -21.05
C ASP A 111 20.96 -11.13 -20.49
N GLN A 112 20.68 -10.17 -19.60
CA GLN A 112 21.71 -9.42 -18.87
C GLN A 112 22.09 -10.13 -17.55
N VAL A 113 23.40 -10.18 -17.25
CA VAL A 113 23.93 -10.85 -16.06
C VAL A 113 23.41 -10.18 -14.79
N GLY A 114 22.77 -10.96 -13.89
CA GLY A 114 22.27 -10.49 -12.59
C GLY A 114 20.79 -10.77 -12.30
N PHE A 115 20.05 -11.37 -13.22
CA PHE A 115 18.64 -11.74 -13.02
C PHE A 115 18.44 -13.21 -12.68
N VAL A 116 17.45 -13.49 -11.83
CA VAL A 116 17.03 -14.86 -11.51
C VAL A 116 16.12 -15.35 -12.64
N ALA A 117 16.49 -16.47 -13.28
CA ALA A 117 15.64 -17.11 -14.27
C ALA A 117 14.23 -17.38 -13.69
N ASN A 118 13.19 -17.10 -14.48
CA ASN A 118 11.78 -17.24 -14.09
C ASN A 118 11.28 -16.30 -12.97
N ALA A 119 12.03 -15.26 -12.60
CA ALA A 119 11.50 -14.23 -11.71
C ALA A 119 10.47 -13.34 -12.43
N ALA A 120 9.47 -12.87 -11.69
CA ALA A 120 8.47 -11.96 -12.24
C ALA A 120 9.13 -10.62 -12.65
N PRO A 121 8.67 -9.98 -13.74
CA PRO A 121 9.33 -8.78 -14.25
C PRO A 121 9.21 -7.57 -13.30
N ARG A 122 8.17 -7.52 -12.46
CA ARG A 122 7.92 -6.44 -11.51
C ARG A 122 7.22 -6.97 -10.25
N PRO A 123 7.39 -6.29 -9.10
CA PRO A 123 6.59 -6.56 -7.91
C PRO A 123 5.09 -6.44 -8.21
N ALA A 124 4.30 -7.35 -7.67
CA ALA A 124 2.85 -7.28 -7.67
C ALA A 124 2.31 -7.77 -6.33
N TRP A 125 1.10 -7.33 -5.99
CA TRP A 125 0.45 -7.66 -4.73
C TRP A 125 -0.88 -8.36 -4.98
N ASN A 126 -1.18 -9.36 -4.15
CA ASN A 126 -2.53 -9.88 -4.00
C ASN A 126 -3.27 -9.01 -2.98
N GLU A 127 -4.58 -8.87 -3.15
CA GLU A 127 -5.44 -8.22 -2.16
C GLU A 127 -6.14 -9.31 -1.36
N LEU A 128 -5.68 -9.52 -0.13
CA LEU A 128 -6.35 -10.38 0.83
C LEU A 128 -7.38 -9.55 1.57
N GLN A 129 -8.66 -9.83 1.35
CA GLN A 129 -9.73 -9.15 2.08
C GLN A 129 -9.71 -9.56 3.55
N ILE A 130 -9.80 -8.56 4.43
CA ILE A 130 -9.88 -8.75 5.88
C ILE A 130 -11.36 -8.70 6.27
N ASP A 131 -11.79 -9.63 7.12
CA ASP A 131 -13.15 -9.70 7.64
C ASP A 131 -13.37 -8.62 8.72
N ASN A 132 -13.57 -7.39 8.24
CA ASN A 132 -13.92 -6.21 9.01
C ASN A 132 -14.68 -5.24 8.09
N HIS A 133 -15.76 -4.64 8.60
CA HIS A 133 -16.60 -3.71 7.85
C HIS A 133 -16.77 -2.35 8.52
N ASP A 134 -16.17 -2.18 9.70
CA ASP A 134 -16.20 -0.93 10.45
C ASP A 134 -15.13 0.05 9.96
N SER A 135 -15.29 1.32 10.33
CA SER A 135 -14.29 2.37 10.08
C SER A 135 -13.01 2.19 10.91
N VAL A 136 -13.05 1.34 11.92
CA VAL A 136 -11.90 0.99 12.75
C VAL A 136 -11.58 -0.49 12.55
N LEU A 137 -10.30 -0.78 12.33
CA LEU A 137 -9.75 -2.12 12.23
C LEU A 137 -8.81 -2.38 13.42
N PRO A 138 -9.23 -3.24 14.37
CA PRO A 138 -8.35 -3.67 15.47
C PRO A 138 -7.17 -4.50 14.98
N ILE A 139 -5.99 -4.33 15.59
CA ILE A 139 -4.78 -5.10 15.25
C ILE A 139 -4.98 -6.61 15.36
N THR A 140 -5.86 -7.06 16.27
CA THR A 140 -6.16 -8.48 16.50
C THR A 140 -6.76 -9.17 15.28
N LYS A 141 -7.41 -8.43 14.37
CA LYS A 141 -7.98 -8.95 13.12
C LYS A 141 -6.93 -9.24 12.04
N ILE A 142 -5.71 -8.71 12.18
CA ILE A 142 -4.63 -8.80 11.20
C ILE A 142 -3.34 -9.38 11.78
N ASP A 143 -3.38 -9.80 13.04
CA ASP A 143 -2.22 -10.25 13.79
C ASP A 143 -1.59 -11.52 13.17
N ASN A 144 -2.43 -12.40 12.64
CA ASN A 144 -2.04 -13.61 11.93
C ASN A 144 -1.36 -13.36 10.56
N LEU A 145 -1.38 -12.12 10.06
CA LEU A 145 -0.70 -11.72 8.82
C LEU A 145 0.75 -11.29 9.05
N PHE A 146 1.15 -11.11 10.31
CA PHE A 146 2.54 -10.96 10.70
C PHE A 146 3.21 -12.33 10.88
N ASN A 147 4.51 -12.34 11.20
CA ASN A 147 5.19 -13.59 11.56
C ASN A 147 4.42 -14.29 12.70
N GLN A 148 4.02 -15.54 12.51
CA GLN A 148 3.13 -16.24 13.45
C GLN A 148 3.75 -16.52 14.83
N GLN A 149 5.08 -16.58 14.93
CA GLN A 149 5.75 -16.88 16.21
C GLN A 149 5.98 -15.60 17.03
N LEU A 150 6.30 -14.52 16.33
CA LEU A 150 6.80 -13.29 16.94
C LEU A 150 5.83 -12.11 16.83
N HIS A 151 4.77 -12.26 16.04
CA HIS A 151 3.79 -11.21 15.72
C HIS A 151 4.45 -9.92 15.18
N CYS A 152 5.63 -10.07 14.57
CA CYS A 152 6.47 -8.98 14.06
C CYS A 152 6.58 -9.03 12.54
N GLY A 153 7.09 -7.96 11.95
CA GLY A 153 7.29 -7.83 10.50
C GLY A 153 6.55 -6.63 9.90
N SER A 154 6.47 -6.60 8.57
CA SER A 154 5.80 -5.54 7.81
C SER A 154 4.51 -6.02 7.17
N LEU A 155 3.46 -5.20 7.27
CA LEU A 155 2.19 -5.41 6.59
C LEU A 155 1.80 -4.14 5.84
N ARG A 156 1.45 -4.29 4.56
CA ARG A 156 0.89 -3.20 3.76
C ARG A 156 -0.60 -3.35 3.65
N MET A 157 -1.31 -2.23 3.75
CA MET A 157 -2.75 -2.23 3.88
C MET A 157 -3.37 -1.09 3.08
N ARG A 158 -4.63 -1.28 2.71
CA ARG A 158 -5.48 -0.21 2.19
C ARG A 158 -6.94 -0.51 2.52
N ALA A 159 -7.76 0.52 2.49
CA ALA A 159 -9.21 0.37 2.53
C ALA A 159 -9.82 0.86 1.22
N ARG A 160 -10.96 0.26 0.89
CA ARG A 160 -11.88 0.75 -0.13
C ARG A 160 -13.18 1.08 0.57
N ALA A 161 -13.77 2.22 0.25
CA ALA A 161 -15.12 2.52 0.71
C ALA A 161 -15.99 3.12 -0.39
N VAL A 162 -17.30 2.98 -0.25
CA VAL A 162 -18.28 3.71 -1.06
C VAL A 162 -18.68 4.95 -0.26
N VAL A 163 -18.49 6.13 -0.85
CA VAL A 163 -18.87 7.42 -0.27
C VAL A 163 -19.63 8.19 -1.33
N ASP A 164 -20.85 8.62 -1.00
CA ASP A 164 -21.77 9.30 -1.93
C ASP A 164 -21.95 8.51 -3.24
N GLY A 165 -22.20 7.19 -3.14
CA GLY A 165 -22.31 6.29 -4.29
C GLY A 165 -21.03 6.08 -5.12
N THR A 166 -19.89 6.66 -4.71
CA THR A 166 -18.62 6.59 -5.44
C THR A 166 -17.61 5.69 -4.72
N ILE A 167 -16.97 4.78 -5.46
CA ILE A 167 -15.87 3.96 -4.93
C ILE A 167 -14.64 4.84 -4.72
N ARG A 168 -14.09 4.80 -3.51
CA ARG A 168 -12.86 5.46 -3.11
C ARG A 168 -11.91 4.48 -2.45
N GLU A 169 -10.62 4.77 -2.56
CA GLU A 169 -9.58 3.95 -1.95
C GLU A 169 -8.58 4.83 -1.23
N THR A 170 -8.00 4.29 -0.16
CA THR A 170 -6.94 4.95 0.58
C THR A 170 -5.61 4.71 -0.11
N PRO A 171 -4.66 5.66 0.00
CA PRO A 171 -3.25 5.34 -0.22
C PRO A 171 -2.84 4.11 0.62
N VAL A 172 -1.83 3.38 0.15
CA VAL A 172 -1.29 2.25 0.93
C VAL A 172 -0.64 2.76 2.21
N LEU A 173 -1.10 2.22 3.34
CA LEU A 173 -0.46 2.37 4.65
C LEU A 173 0.51 1.20 4.86
N GLU A 174 1.72 1.50 5.32
CA GLU A 174 2.69 0.48 5.75
C GLU A 174 2.77 0.46 7.29
N LEU A 175 2.43 -0.70 7.84
CA LEU A 175 2.44 -1.01 9.27
C LEU A 175 3.60 -1.95 9.57
N ARG A 176 4.32 -1.68 10.65
CA ARG A 176 5.47 -2.48 11.04
C ARG A 176 5.44 -2.80 12.53
N ARG A 177 5.52 -4.09 12.85
CA ARG A 177 5.56 -4.60 14.22
C ARG A 177 6.95 -5.11 14.60
N PHE A 178 7.37 -4.84 15.83
CA PHE A 178 8.72 -5.14 16.33
C PHE A 178 8.69 -5.46 17.83
N ILE A 179 9.65 -6.25 18.30
CA ILE A 179 9.78 -6.73 19.69
C ILE A 179 10.80 -5.89 20.46
N SER A 180 11.98 -5.64 19.87
CA SER A 180 13.12 -5.06 20.58
C SER A 180 13.15 -3.52 20.57
N SER A 181 13.86 -2.94 21.53
CA SER A 181 14.07 -1.50 21.59
C SER A 181 15.24 -1.05 20.71
N GLY A 182 15.11 0.15 20.14
CA GLY A 182 16.11 0.75 19.25
C GLY A 182 15.76 0.63 17.77
N PHE A 183 16.01 1.70 17.01
CA PHE A 183 15.59 1.82 15.61
C PHE A 183 16.18 0.73 14.70
N ARG A 184 17.47 0.40 14.87
CA ARG A 184 18.16 -0.62 14.06
C ARG A 184 17.69 -2.04 14.37
N ALA A 185 17.42 -2.30 15.63
CA ALA A 185 16.85 -3.57 16.11
C ALA A 185 15.45 -3.78 15.52
N ALA A 186 14.60 -2.75 15.59
CA ALA A 186 13.29 -2.74 14.98
C ALA A 186 13.36 -2.91 13.44
N ILE A 187 14.27 -2.25 12.74
CA ILE A 187 14.47 -2.44 11.29
C ILE A 187 14.83 -3.89 10.99
N THR A 188 15.76 -4.47 11.76
CA THR A 188 16.23 -5.83 11.55
C THR A 188 15.08 -6.84 11.65
N GLU A 189 14.25 -6.71 12.69
CA GLU A 189 13.07 -7.56 12.88
C GLU A 189 12.00 -7.34 11.82
N GLN A 190 11.79 -6.09 11.40
CA GLN A 190 10.79 -5.73 10.41
C GLN A 190 11.09 -6.28 9.02
N PHE A 191 12.37 -6.37 8.67
CA PHE A 191 12.84 -6.83 7.36
C PHE A 191 13.41 -8.26 7.39
N GLY A 192 13.45 -8.92 8.55
CA GLY A 192 14.06 -10.24 8.71
C GLY A 192 15.56 -10.26 8.39
N LEU A 193 16.26 -9.17 8.72
CA LEU A 193 17.71 -9.03 8.47
C LEU A 193 18.50 -9.74 9.58
N PRO A 194 19.77 -10.14 9.32
CA PRO A 194 20.66 -10.59 10.38
C PRO A 194 20.96 -9.44 11.36
N TYR A 195 20.99 -9.74 12.65
CA TYR A 195 21.32 -8.79 13.71
C TYR A 195 22.82 -8.45 13.65
N LEU A 196 23.14 -7.24 13.19
CA LEU A 196 24.51 -6.72 13.24
C LEU A 196 24.68 -6.00 14.59
N PHE A 197 25.27 -6.70 15.57
CA PHE A 197 25.62 -6.11 16.86
C PHE A 197 26.60 -4.94 16.69
N GLY A 198 26.42 -3.88 17.49
CA GLY A 198 27.44 -2.82 17.66
C GLY A 198 27.12 -1.47 17.04
N SER A 199 25.85 -1.11 16.85
CA SER A 199 25.53 0.27 16.42
C SER A 199 24.32 0.85 17.15
N GLY A 200 24.57 1.21 18.41
CA GLY A 200 23.75 2.17 19.15
C GLY A 200 23.91 3.56 18.59
#